data_AF-A0A916VK94-F1
#
_entry.id   AF-A0A916VK94-F1
#
_cell.length_a   1.000
_cell.length_b   1.000
_cell.length_c   1.000
_cell.angle_alpha   90.00
_cell.angle_beta   90.00
_cell.angle_gamma   90.00
#
_symmetry.space_group_name_H-M   'P 1'
#
loop_
_entity.id
_entity.type
_entity.pdbx_description
1 polymer ?
#
loop_
_entity_poly.entity_id
_entity_poly.type
_entity_poly.pdbx_seq_one_letter_code
_entity_poly.pdbx_strand_id
1 'polypeptide(L)'
;MAYWIKIDYERSKYLIDLDRITAFSCQSNKRLTFWLPNSSQLIILNKQSCEYEYQLVLEYIKDKIEINYLPNSEFWVQIMYDRHEWFINLNCISTFAFEPNGRITFWLPDSTKDIIISPNIDPEAYKKVVEFITKVTGYSLP
;
A
#
# COMPACT_ATOMS: atom_id res chain seq x y z
N MET A 1 10.11 6.24 15.28
CA MET A 1 9.20 7.23 15.90
C MET A 1 7.92 7.14 15.12
N ALA A 2 6.77 6.98 15.79
CA ALA A 2 5.48 6.80 15.14
C ALA A 2 5.03 8.08 14.43
N TYR A 3 4.51 7.96 13.21
CA TYR A 3 4.04 9.09 12.38
C TYR A 3 2.56 9.34 12.62
N TRP A 4 2.25 10.04 13.72
CA TRP A 4 0.88 10.37 14.08
C TRP A 4 0.37 11.59 13.31
N ILE A 5 -0.80 11.44 12.70
CA ILE A 5 -1.55 12.53 12.08
C ILE A 5 -2.96 12.63 12.66
N LYS A 6 -3.53 13.83 12.62
CA LYS A 6 -4.93 14.09 12.95
C LYS A 6 -5.71 14.36 11.66
N ILE A 7 -6.83 13.67 11.46
CA ILE A 7 -7.72 13.89 10.32
C ILE A 7 -9.15 14.09 10.82
N ASP A 8 -9.79 15.17 10.39
CA ASP A 8 -11.23 15.37 10.59
C ASP A 8 -11.96 14.79 9.36
N TYR A 9 -12.65 13.65 9.51
CA TYR A 9 -13.29 12.90 8.42
C TYR A 9 -14.66 12.38 8.86
N GLU A 10 -15.69 12.54 8.01
CA GLU A 10 -17.08 12.08 8.29
C GLU A 10 -17.58 12.42 9.71
N ARG A 11 -17.42 13.69 10.12
CA ARG A 11 -17.80 14.24 11.44
C ARG A 11 -17.04 13.67 12.64
N SER A 12 -16.06 12.81 12.41
CA SER A 12 -15.22 12.21 13.43
C SER A 12 -13.80 12.76 13.34
N LYS A 13 -13.09 12.74 14.47
CA LYS A 13 -11.66 13.06 14.53
C LYS A 13 -10.89 11.77 14.66
N TYR A 14 -10.02 11.49 13.70
CA TYR A 14 -9.14 10.33 13.70
C TYR A 14 -7.74 10.77 14.11
N LEU A 15 -7.11 9.99 14.99
CA LEU A 15 -5.69 10.04 15.28
C LEU A 15 -5.09 8.75 14.72
N ILE A 16 -4.23 8.87 13.72
CA ILE A 16 -3.79 7.75 12.90
C ILE A 16 -2.27 7.71 12.93
N ASP A 17 -1.71 6.56 13.29
CA ASP A 17 -0.29 6.26 13.11
C ASP A 17 -0.08 5.74 11.68
N LEU A 18 0.56 6.54 10.83
CA LEU A 18 0.81 6.18 9.44
C LEU A 18 1.74 4.95 9.31
N ASP A 19 2.57 4.67 10.32
CA ASP A 19 3.42 3.47 10.34
C ASP A 19 2.59 2.17 10.46
N ARG A 20 1.32 2.27 10.83
CA ARG A 20 0.39 1.13 10.93
C ARG A 20 -0.46 0.93 9.68
N ILE A 21 -0.41 1.85 8.71
CA ILE A 21 -1.15 1.70 7.46
C ILE A 21 -0.43 0.69 6.57
N THR A 22 -1.19 -0.26 6.04
CA THR A 22 -0.67 -1.40 5.27
C THR A 22 -0.64 -1.15 3.77
N ALA A 23 -1.50 -0.25 3.28
CA ALA A 23 -1.54 0.15 1.88
C ALA A 23 -2.09 1.56 1.66
N PHE A 24 -1.55 2.24 0.65
CA PHE A 24 -2.06 3.50 0.11
C PHE A 24 -2.40 3.31 -1.37
N SER A 25 -3.48 3.96 -1.82
CA SER A 25 -3.88 4.00 -3.22
C SER A 25 -4.00 5.46 -3.67
N CYS A 26 -3.16 5.83 -4.64
CA CYS A 26 -3.11 7.13 -5.28
C CYS A 26 -3.83 7.06 -6.63
N GLN A 27 -4.84 7.90 -6.81
CA GLN A 27 -5.57 8.04 -8.06
C GLN A 27 -5.11 9.27 -8.84
N SER A 28 -5.19 9.22 -10.17
CA SER A 28 -4.80 10.31 -11.07
C SER A 28 -5.57 11.63 -10.84
N ASN A 29 -6.77 11.55 -10.25
CA ASN A 29 -7.58 12.71 -9.87
C ASN A 29 -7.16 13.36 -8.53
N LYS A 30 -5.97 13.03 -8.00
CA LYS A 30 -5.44 13.52 -6.70
C LYS A 30 -6.29 13.09 -5.51
N ARG A 31 -6.83 11.86 -5.60
CA ARG A 31 -7.49 11.19 -4.50
C ARG A 31 -6.55 10.15 -3.92
N LEU A 32 -6.27 10.29 -2.63
CA LEU A 32 -5.50 9.34 -1.85
C LEU A 32 -6.47 8.55 -0.98
N THR A 33 -6.38 7.23 -1.03
CA THR A 33 -7.21 6.32 -0.22
C THR A 33 -6.32 5.39 0.58
N PHE A 34 -6.68 5.16 1.84
CA PHE A 34 -6.07 4.14 2.68
C PHE A 34 -7.10 3.59 3.65
N TRP A 35 -6.78 2.47 4.30
CA TRP A 35 -7.69 1.76 5.21
C TRP A 35 -7.18 1.81 6.63
N LEU A 36 -8.09 2.07 7.57
CA LEU A 36 -7.79 2.05 8.98
C LEU A 36 -7.59 0.60 9.45
N PRO A 37 -6.51 0.34 10.21
CA PRO A 37 -6.19 -1.01 10.66
C PRO A 37 -7.34 -1.69 11.40
N ASN A 38 -7.57 -2.97 11.12
CA ASN A 38 -8.57 -3.84 11.79
C ASN A 38 -10.05 -3.43 11.64
N SER A 39 -10.38 -2.44 10.80
CA SER A 39 -11.76 -1.93 10.70
C SER A 39 -12.33 -1.95 9.29
N SER A 40 -11.47 -2.12 8.27
CA SER A 40 -11.81 -1.92 6.86
C SER A 40 -12.40 -0.56 6.50
N GLN A 41 -12.42 0.38 7.45
CA GLN A 41 -12.87 1.74 7.24
C GLN A 41 -11.87 2.44 6.33
N LEU A 42 -12.35 2.94 5.19
CA LEU A 42 -11.53 3.72 4.27
C LEU A 42 -11.53 5.20 4.67
N ILE A 43 -10.37 5.83 4.52
CA ILE A 43 -10.19 7.28 4.58
C ILE A 43 -9.81 7.75 3.18
N ILE A 44 -10.55 8.74 2.70
CA ILE A 44 -10.32 9.35 1.39
C ILE A 44 -9.89 10.79 1.61
N LEU A 45 -8.67 11.11 1.20
CA LEU A 45 -8.15 12.46 1.17
C LEU A 45 -8.09 12.96 -0.27
N ASN A 46 -8.41 14.23 -0.46
CA ASN A 46 -8.22 14.91 -1.73
C ASN A 46 -7.79 16.35 -1.46
N LYS A 47 -7.18 16.97 -2.47
CA LYS A 47 -6.65 18.33 -2.36
C LYS A 47 -7.74 19.40 -2.11
N GLN A 48 -9.00 19.13 -2.45
CA GLN A 48 -10.08 20.13 -2.36
C GLN A 48 -10.68 20.22 -0.96
N SER A 49 -10.81 19.11 -0.23
CA SER A 49 -11.43 19.07 1.09
C SER A 49 -10.45 18.99 2.25
N CYS A 50 -9.27 18.40 2.04
CA CYS A 50 -8.31 18.08 3.10
C CYS A 50 -6.88 18.31 2.61
N GLU A 51 -6.58 19.52 2.11
CA GLU A 51 -5.28 19.81 1.47
C GLU A 51 -4.09 19.53 2.40
N TYR A 52 -4.17 19.98 3.66
CA TYR A 52 -3.09 19.85 4.61
C TYR A 52 -2.79 18.39 4.96
N GLU A 53 -3.83 17.63 5.34
CA GLU A 53 -3.70 16.20 5.66
C GLU A 53 -3.26 15.39 4.43
N TYR A 54 -3.77 15.74 3.25
CA TYR A 54 -3.36 15.13 1.99
C TYR A 54 -1.87 15.31 1.73
N GLN A 55 -1.32 16.53 1.94
CA GLN A 55 0.12 16.76 1.78
C GLN A 55 0.94 15.99 2.81
N LEU A 56 0.52 15.95 4.08
CA LEU A 56 1.24 15.20 5.11
C LEU A 56 1.38 13.71 4.78
N VAL A 57 0.33 13.09 4.24
CA VAL A 57 0.41 11.67 3.87
C VAL A 57 1.25 11.48 2.60
N LEU A 58 1.21 12.40 1.64
CA LEU A 58 2.10 12.34 0.47
C LEU A 58 3.58 12.49 0.85
N GLU A 59 3.90 13.40 1.75
CA GLU A 59 5.26 13.56 2.29
C GLU A 59 5.71 12.29 3.00
N TYR A 60 4.85 11.67 3.80
CA TYR A 60 5.13 10.38 4.42
C TYR A 60 5.44 9.30 3.39
N ILE A 61 4.61 9.14 2.35
CA ILE A 61 4.83 8.15 1.28
C ILE A 61 6.18 8.41 0.59
N LYS A 62 6.44 9.66 0.19
CA LYS A 62 7.68 10.02 -0.50
C LYS A 62 8.92 9.74 0.36
N ASP A 63 8.93 10.20 1.60
CA ASP A 63 10.11 10.10 2.46
C ASP A 63 10.36 8.67 2.95
N LYS A 64 9.30 7.88 3.18
CA LYS A 64 9.42 6.54 3.78
C LYS A 64 9.44 5.41 2.79
N ILE A 65 8.66 5.55 1.72
CA ILE A 65 8.41 4.47 0.77
C ILE A 65 9.26 4.66 -0.48
N GLU A 66 9.27 5.85 -1.06
CA GLU A 66 9.95 6.09 -2.34
C GLU A 66 11.45 6.34 -2.19
N ILE A 67 11.87 7.19 -1.24
CA ILE A 67 13.28 7.58 -1.11
C ILE A 67 14.10 6.58 -0.26
N ASN A 68 13.48 5.50 0.24
CA ASN A 68 14.15 4.44 1.00
C ASN A 68 15.00 4.94 2.20
N TYR A 69 14.58 6.01 2.90
CA TYR A 69 15.35 6.55 4.03
C TYR A 69 15.40 5.63 5.28
N LEU A 70 14.65 4.54 5.32
CA LEU A 70 14.61 3.59 6.44
C LEU A 70 14.84 2.14 5.99
N PRO A 71 15.45 1.29 6.83
CA PRO A 71 15.68 -0.14 6.55
C PRO A 71 14.40 -0.97 6.33
N ASN A 72 13.22 -0.43 6.64
CA ASN A 72 11.94 -1.11 6.42
C ASN A 72 11.30 -0.81 5.05
N SER A 73 11.89 0.05 4.22
CA SER A 73 11.35 0.37 2.89
C SER A 73 11.51 -0.79 1.89
N GLU A 74 12.39 -1.77 2.17
CA GLU A 74 12.58 -2.96 1.35
C GLU A 74 11.27 -3.74 1.12
N PHE A 75 10.34 -3.67 2.09
CA PHE A 75 9.10 -4.42 2.08
C PHE A 75 7.94 -3.65 1.42
N TRP A 76 8.12 -2.38 1.11
CA TRP A 76 7.10 -1.62 0.39
C TRP A 76 7.27 -1.80 -1.10
N VAL A 77 6.19 -2.11 -1.80
CA VAL A 77 6.17 -2.21 -3.26
C VAL A 77 5.21 -1.17 -3.83
N GLN A 78 5.65 -0.53 -4.91
CA GLN A 78 4.82 0.33 -5.74
C GLN A 78 4.25 -0.52 -6.88
N ILE A 79 2.94 -0.49 -7.10
CA ILE A 79 2.26 -1.31 -8.11
C ILE A 79 1.25 -0.47 -8.87
N MET A 80 1.30 -0.51 -10.20
CA MET A 80 0.22 0.05 -11.03
C MET A 80 -0.88 -0.99 -11.22
N TYR A 81 -2.02 -0.78 -10.55
CA TYR A 81 -3.16 -1.71 -10.60
C TYR A 81 -4.51 -0.97 -10.63
N ASP A 82 -5.41 -1.40 -11.52
CA ASP A 82 -6.72 -0.79 -11.73
C ASP A 82 -6.66 0.73 -11.98
N ARG A 83 -5.69 1.19 -12.79
CA ARG A 83 -5.40 2.61 -13.09
C ARG A 83 -5.05 3.47 -11.86
N HIS A 84 -4.76 2.83 -10.73
CA HIS A 84 -4.29 3.46 -9.52
C HIS A 84 -2.84 3.06 -9.27
N GLU A 85 -2.11 3.96 -8.65
CA GLU A 85 -0.80 3.68 -8.10
C GLU A 85 -0.99 3.22 -6.66
N TRP A 86 -0.46 2.04 -6.35
CA TRP A 86 -0.57 1.44 -5.03
C TRP A 86 0.79 1.39 -4.37
N PHE A 87 0.85 1.75 -3.09
CA PHE A 87 1.98 1.53 -2.22
C PHE A 87 1.56 0.52 -1.17
N ILE A 88 2.16 -0.67 -1.17
CA ILE A 88 1.72 -1.79 -0.32
C ILE A 88 2.89 -2.33 0.49
N ASN A 89 2.68 -2.52 1.79
CA ASN A 89 3.62 -3.15 2.68
C ASN A 89 3.48 -4.68 2.63
N LEU A 90 4.43 -5.36 1.99
CA LEU A 90 4.42 -6.81 1.82
C LEU A 90 4.53 -7.59 3.13
N ASN A 91 5.13 -7.02 4.19
CA ASN A 91 5.19 -7.67 5.50
C ASN A 91 3.82 -7.87 6.15
N CYS A 92 2.82 -7.11 5.71
CA CYS A 92 1.45 -7.21 6.22
C CYS A 92 0.61 -8.21 5.42
N ILE A 93 1.13 -8.74 4.31
CA ILE A 93 0.44 -9.71 3.47
C ILE A 93 0.72 -11.12 4.00
N SER A 94 -0.36 -11.85 4.31
CA SER A 94 -0.27 -13.18 4.90
C SER A 94 -0.42 -14.32 3.89
N THR A 95 -0.98 -14.02 2.71
CA THR A 95 -1.37 -15.04 1.73
C THR A 95 -1.10 -14.55 0.31
N PHE A 96 -0.49 -15.42 -0.49
CA PHE A 96 -0.26 -15.22 -1.92
C PHE A 96 -0.81 -16.44 -2.68
N ALA A 97 -1.52 -16.19 -3.78
CA ALA A 97 -1.96 -17.21 -4.71
C ALA A 97 -1.18 -17.06 -6.02
N PHE A 98 -0.48 -18.11 -6.43
CA PHE A 98 0.16 -18.19 -7.74
C PHE A 98 -0.78 -18.89 -8.72
N GLU A 99 -1.17 -18.19 -9.78
CA GLU A 99 -2.07 -18.71 -10.80
C GLU A 99 -1.29 -19.41 -11.93
N PRO A 100 -1.88 -20.41 -12.62
CA PRO A 100 -1.21 -21.13 -13.73
C PRO A 100 -0.76 -20.23 -14.89
N ASN A 101 -1.33 -19.04 -15.02
CA ASN A 101 -1.00 -18.04 -16.04
C ASN A 101 0.21 -17.16 -15.64
N GLY A 102 0.87 -17.45 -14.50
CA GLY A 102 1.98 -16.68 -13.95
C GLY A 102 1.56 -15.40 -13.24
N ARG A 103 0.28 -15.21 -12.92
CA ARG A 103 -0.17 -14.08 -12.08
C ARG A 103 -0.02 -14.41 -10.61
N ILE A 104 0.20 -13.37 -9.82
CA ILE A 104 0.18 -13.46 -8.36
C ILE A 104 -0.97 -12.60 -7.87
N THR A 105 -1.83 -13.21 -7.05
CA THR A 105 -2.95 -12.56 -6.40
C THR A 105 -2.72 -12.56 -4.90
N PHE A 106 -2.92 -11.43 -4.22
CA PHE A 106 -2.84 -11.33 -2.77
C PHE A 106 -3.86 -10.33 -2.23
N TRP A 107 -4.18 -10.45 -0.94
CA TRP A 107 -5.24 -9.70 -0.28
C TRP A 107 -4.68 -8.73 0.74
N LEU A 108 -5.18 -7.50 0.70
CA LEU A 108 -4.80 -6.48 1.67
C LEU A 108 -5.50 -6.79 3.02
N PRO A 109 -4.79 -6.82 4.15
CA PRO A 109 -5.36 -7.26 5.43
C PRO A 109 -6.49 -6.35 5.92
N ASP A 110 -6.38 -5.05 5.67
CA ASP A 110 -7.32 -4.04 6.13
C ASP A 110 -8.36 -3.67 5.07
N SER A 111 -8.39 -4.35 3.92
CA SER A 111 -9.29 -4.01 2.82
C SER A 111 -9.93 -5.27 2.25
N THR A 112 -11.12 -5.14 1.69
CA THR A 112 -11.76 -6.23 0.94
C THR A 112 -11.18 -6.38 -0.48
N LYS A 113 -10.10 -5.67 -0.80
CA LYS A 113 -9.48 -5.66 -2.13
C LYS A 113 -8.35 -6.67 -2.24
N ASP A 114 -8.37 -7.37 -3.36
CA ASP A 114 -7.27 -8.15 -3.89
C ASP A 114 -6.44 -7.31 -4.88
N ILE A 115 -5.16 -7.63 -4.96
CA ILE A 115 -4.22 -7.06 -5.92
C ILE A 115 -3.72 -8.20 -6.78
N ILE A 116 -3.87 -8.05 -8.10
CA ILE A 116 -3.45 -9.04 -9.08
C ILE A 116 -2.31 -8.42 -9.89
N ILE A 117 -1.13 -9.03 -9.82
CA ILE A 117 0.04 -8.62 -10.59
C ILE A 117 0.41 -9.68 -11.61
N SER A 118 0.99 -9.24 -12.72
CA SER A 118 1.46 -10.12 -13.78
C SER A 118 2.83 -9.68 -14.27
N PRO A 119 3.68 -10.60 -14.72
CA PRO A 119 5.01 -10.29 -15.22
C PRO A 119 5.00 -9.40 -16.47
N ASN A 120 3.86 -9.28 -17.16
CA ASN A 120 3.73 -8.52 -18.41
C ASN A 120 3.29 -7.06 -18.20
N ILE A 121 2.68 -6.73 -17.05
CA ILE A 121 2.13 -5.39 -16.79
C ILE A 121 3.12 -4.55 -16.00
N ASP A 122 3.65 -5.11 -14.92
CA ASP A 122 4.60 -4.44 -14.03
C ASP A 122 5.70 -5.43 -13.62
N PRO A 123 6.68 -5.68 -14.51
CA PRO A 123 7.70 -6.70 -14.30
C PRO A 123 8.57 -6.43 -13.08
N GLU A 124 8.82 -5.16 -12.77
CA GLU A 124 9.65 -4.73 -11.64
C GLU A 124 8.95 -5.00 -10.31
N ALA A 125 7.70 -4.56 -10.17
CA ALA A 125 6.90 -4.88 -8.99
C ALA A 125 6.70 -6.38 -8.82
N TYR A 126 6.44 -7.09 -9.93
CA TYR A 126 6.31 -8.55 -9.93
C TYR A 126 7.56 -9.24 -9.39
N LYS A 127 8.74 -8.86 -9.88
CA LYS A 127 10.02 -9.38 -9.40
C LYS A 127 10.21 -9.12 -7.91
N LYS A 128 9.90 -7.92 -7.43
CA LYS A 128 10.00 -7.56 -6.00
C LYS A 128 9.10 -8.43 -5.12
N VAL A 129 7.87 -8.71 -5.57
CA VAL A 129 6.94 -9.59 -4.84
C VAL A 129 7.44 -11.04 -4.83
N VAL A 130 7.94 -11.57 -5.95
CA VAL A 130 8.53 -12.92 -6.02
C VAL A 130 9.75 -13.05 -5.11
N GLU A 131 10.66 -12.07 -5.13
CA GLU A 131 11.83 -12.03 -4.25
C GLU A 131 11.43 -11.98 -2.78
N PHE A 132 10.41 -11.19 -2.44
CA PHE A 132 9.86 -11.14 -1.08
C PHE A 132 9.28 -12.49 -0.63
N ILE A 133 8.44 -13.12 -1.46
CA ILE A 133 7.84 -14.44 -1.16
C ILE A 133 8.96 -15.46 -0.92
N THR A 134 9.97 -15.47 -1.79
CA THR A 134 11.11 -16.39 -1.67
C THR A 134 11.90 -16.12 -0.38
N LYS A 135 12.15 -14.85 -0.04
CA LYS A 135 12.87 -14.43 1.18
C LYS A 135 12.14 -14.84 2.47
N VAL A 136 10.81 -14.72 2.51
CA VAL A 136 10.02 -14.97 3.73
C VAL A 136 9.60 -16.44 3.87
N THR A 137 9.28 -17.11 2.77
CA THR A 137 8.72 -18.47 2.80
C THR A 137 9.73 -19.56 2.48
N GLY A 138 10.84 -19.22 1.81
CA GLY A 138 11.81 -20.18 1.29
C GLY A 138 11.34 -20.96 0.06
N TYR A 139 10.09 -20.77 -0.40
CA TYR A 139 9.57 -21.41 -1.60
C TYR A 139 9.88 -20.57 -2.85
N SER A 140 10.52 -21.18 -3.83
CA SER A 140 10.64 -20.59 -5.16
C SER A 140 9.33 -20.80 -5.92
N LEU A 141 8.79 -19.71 -6.46
CA LEU A 141 7.73 -19.80 -7.45
C LEU A 141 8.34 -20.16 -8.82
N PRO A 142 7.58 -20.85 -9.71
CA PRO A 142 8.03 -21.22 -11.05
C PRO A 142 8.37 -20.03 -11.96
#